data_AF-A0A646KRU3-F1
#
_entry.id   AF-A0A646KRU3-F1
#
_cell.length_a   1.000
_cell.length_b   1.000
_cell.length_c   1.000
_cell.angle_alpha   90.00
_cell.angle_beta   90.00
_cell.angle_gamma   90.00
#
_symmetry.space_group_name_H-M   'P 1'
#
loop_
_entity.id
_entity.type
_entity.pdbx_description
1 polymer ?
#
loop_
_entity_poly.entity_id
_entity_poly.type
_entity_poly.pdbx_seq_one_letter_code
_entity_poly.pdbx_strand_id
1 'polypeptide(L)'
;MTDWQDGWPAGTADDLVDDARALGISYTRRAITDYVEVGLLASPVHRKSTQRGSDARIFPPAQRRLFYELNRARLRSALPRVPRHTMIPIVLFMWCTDDTVVTDSQARRALRTYARSAGVGSDGRRRETARKVVEQFAHPLATPGQRQVAAAWIRAGEKSRNPRWDPLADALSTVASPWRSRGLAEIVRGVGPAAAPMTTDQVVAMWELAFEVNQRLAIESVDEAVLRHAREEHRRNWEGYQAVRLDWKAQAGPLADIFEMPDDQEQAARQHVRGFESVLGNTLGLARPAFQRAEARARARLR
;
A
#
# COMPACT_ATOMS: atom_id res chain seq x y z
N MET A 1 6.52 -13.34 17.52
CA MET A 1 5.68 -14.01 18.54
C MET A 1 6.07 -13.43 19.89
N THR A 2 5.36 -12.38 20.31
CA THR A 2 5.52 -11.77 21.63
C THR A 2 4.12 -11.62 22.16
N ASP A 3 3.74 -12.41 23.16
CA ASP A 3 2.47 -12.20 23.85
C ASP A 3 2.47 -10.79 24.43
N TRP A 4 1.56 -9.94 23.93
CA TRP A 4 1.44 -8.53 24.32
C TRP A 4 0.74 -8.36 25.69
N GLN A 5 0.56 -9.44 26.45
CA GLN A 5 -0.05 -9.44 27.77
C GLN A 5 1.03 -9.21 28.86
N ASP A 6 0.91 -8.04 29.49
CA ASP A 6 1.17 -7.75 30.90
C ASP A 6 2.12 -6.56 31.16
N GLY A 7 1.56 -5.54 31.83
CA GLY A 7 2.30 -4.41 32.41
C GLY A 7 1.68 -3.03 32.19
N TRP A 8 0.89 -2.83 31.12
CA TRP A 8 0.27 -1.53 30.84
C TRP A 8 -1.15 -1.44 31.40
N PRO A 9 -1.50 -0.44 32.22
CA PRO A 9 -2.87 -0.24 32.65
C PRO A 9 -3.74 0.32 31.51
N ALA A 10 -5.04 0.05 31.55
CA ALA A 10 -6.00 0.79 30.73
C ALA A 10 -5.94 2.29 31.08
N GLY A 11 -6.25 3.17 30.13
CA GLY A 11 -6.13 4.61 30.34
C GLY A 11 -7.11 5.43 29.51
N THR A 12 -7.37 6.64 29.95
CA THR A 12 -8.15 7.66 29.23
C THR A 12 -7.29 8.37 28.17
N ALA A 13 -7.88 9.30 27.42
CA ALA A 13 -7.11 10.15 26.52
C ALA A 13 -6.09 11.04 27.25
N ASP A 14 -6.33 11.39 28.53
CA ASP A 14 -5.36 12.15 29.34
C ASP A 14 -4.14 11.32 29.68
N ASP A 15 -4.36 10.05 30.03
CA ASP A 15 -3.26 9.12 30.27
C ASP A 15 -2.34 8.98 29.05
N LEU A 16 -2.91 8.95 27.83
CA LEU A 16 -2.12 8.95 26.59
C LEU A 16 -1.38 10.28 26.36
N VAL A 17 -1.97 11.42 26.75
CA VAL A 17 -1.29 12.72 26.69
C VAL A 17 -0.11 12.75 27.68
N ASP A 18 -0.28 12.19 28.86
CA ASP A 18 0.78 12.08 29.87
C ASP A 18 1.88 11.11 29.43
N ASP A 19 1.53 9.98 28.82
CA ASP A 19 2.50 9.05 28.21
C ASP A 19 3.33 9.73 27.12
N ALA A 20 2.71 10.56 26.28
CA ALA A 20 3.42 11.35 25.28
C ALA A 20 4.32 12.41 25.93
N ARG A 21 3.86 13.06 27.00
CA ARG A 21 4.65 14.04 27.75
C ARG A 21 5.88 13.38 28.39
N ALA A 22 5.76 12.15 28.88
CA ALA A 22 6.89 11.37 29.40
C ALA A 22 7.94 11.07 28.32
N LEU A 23 7.55 11.01 27.04
CA LEU A 23 8.45 10.91 25.89
C LEU A 23 8.98 12.29 25.42
N GLY A 24 8.68 13.38 26.11
CA GLY A 24 9.03 14.75 25.70
C GLY A 24 8.18 15.29 24.54
N ILE A 25 7.03 14.68 24.25
CA ILE A 25 6.14 15.08 23.17
C ILE A 25 4.93 15.80 23.75
N SER A 26 4.65 17.02 23.27
CA SER A 26 3.44 17.75 23.63
C SER A 26 2.27 17.38 22.70
N TYR A 27 1.21 16.81 23.28
CA TYR A 27 -0.03 16.51 22.58
C TYR A 27 -1.26 17.06 23.32
N THR A 28 -2.34 17.25 22.57
CA THR A 28 -3.67 17.58 23.09
C THR A 28 -4.57 16.35 22.99
N ARG A 29 -5.70 16.32 23.71
CA ARG A 29 -6.72 15.28 23.52
C ARG A 29 -7.19 15.15 22.07
N ARG A 30 -7.28 16.29 21.35
CA ARG A 30 -7.61 16.31 19.92
C ARG A 30 -6.59 15.51 19.11
N ALA A 31 -5.31 15.60 19.43
CA ALA A 31 -4.30 14.77 18.78
C ALA A 31 -4.58 13.28 18.96
N ILE A 32 -5.03 12.84 20.14
CA ILE A 32 -5.40 11.44 20.40
C ILE A 32 -6.63 11.05 19.56
N THR A 33 -7.64 11.92 19.46
CA THR A 33 -8.78 11.72 18.56
C THR A 33 -8.32 11.55 17.11
N ASP A 34 -7.40 12.40 16.64
CA ASP A 34 -6.85 12.28 15.27
C ASP A 34 -6.22 10.90 15.05
N TYR A 35 -5.48 10.35 16.03
CA TYR A 35 -4.90 9.00 15.94
C TYR A 35 -5.98 7.93 15.73
N VAL A 36 -7.11 8.04 16.44
CA VAL A 36 -8.25 7.12 16.29
C VAL A 36 -8.89 7.27 14.91
N GLU A 37 -9.11 8.51 14.46
CA GLU A 37 -9.76 8.83 13.17
C GLU A 37 -8.97 8.30 11.97
N VAL A 38 -7.64 8.39 12.01
CA VAL A 38 -6.76 7.88 10.95
C VAL A 38 -6.45 6.39 11.08
N GLY A 39 -6.98 5.71 12.10
CA GLY A 39 -6.78 4.27 12.33
C GLY A 39 -5.43 3.90 12.94
N LEU A 40 -4.67 4.84 13.50
CA LEU A 40 -3.47 4.52 14.28
C LEU A 40 -3.79 3.91 15.64
N LEU A 41 -4.98 4.20 16.19
CA LEU A 41 -5.52 3.59 17.40
C LEU A 41 -6.95 3.09 17.18
N ALA A 42 -7.34 2.10 17.97
CA ALA A 42 -8.74 1.68 18.10
C ALA A 42 -9.54 2.75 18.85
N SER A 43 -10.86 2.76 18.65
CA SER A 43 -11.75 3.65 19.40
C SER A 43 -11.76 3.24 20.87
N PRO A 44 -11.75 4.21 21.81
CA PRO A 44 -11.80 3.88 23.22
C PRO A 44 -13.17 3.29 23.58
N VAL A 45 -13.20 2.33 24.50
CA VAL A 45 -14.39 1.61 24.92
C VAL A 45 -15.03 2.26 26.13
N HIS A 46 -16.33 2.05 26.34
CA HIS A 46 -17.00 2.53 27.54
C HIS A 46 -16.49 1.79 28.78
N ARG A 47 -16.21 2.54 29.85
CA ARG A 47 -15.97 1.97 31.16
C ARG A 47 -17.31 1.45 31.70
N LYS A 48 -17.42 0.14 31.95
CA LYS A 48 -18.65 -0.50 32.43
C LYS A 48 -18.91 -0.27 33.93
N SER A 49 -18.55 0.89 34.49
CA SER A 49 -18.52 1.05 35.96
C SER A 49 -19.81 1.56 36.59
N THR A 50 -20.73 2.23 35.88
CA THR A 50 -21.98 2.71 36.52
C THR A 50 -23.22 2.68 35.63
N GLN A 51 -24.38 2.45 36.26
CA GLN A 51 -25.70 2.31 35.62
C GLN A 51 -26.32 3.65 35.17
N ARG A 52 -25.75 4.79 35.61
CA ARG A 52 -26.15 6.16 35.21
C ARG A 52 -24.94 7.10 35.30
N GLY A 53 -24.31 7.40 34.16
CA GLY A 53 -23.21 8.37 34.06
C GLY A 53 -22.52 8.33 32.68
N SER A 54 -22.07 9.49 32.19
CA SER A 54 -21.22 9.59 31.00
C SER A 54 -19.77 9.24 31.36
N ASP A 55 -19.53 7.98 31.72
CA ASP A 55 -18.20 7.52 32.12
C ASP A 55 -17.18 7.79 31.01
N ALA A 56 -15.97 8.21 31.40
CA ALA A 56 -14.88 8.45 30.47
C ALA A 56 -14.56 7.17 29.67
N ARG A 57 -14.36 7.33 28.36
CA ARG A 57 -13.96 6.20 27.51
C ARG A 57 -12.49 5.85 27.78
N ILE A 58 -12.21 4.56 27.80
CA ILE A 58 -10.89 4.00 28.12
C ILE A 58 -10.29 3.28 26.91
N PHE A 59 -9.01 3.49 26.70
CA PHE A 59 -8.18 2.71 25.80
C PHE A 59 -7.72 1.43 26.52
N PRO A 60 -7.90 0.25 25.92
CA PRO A 60 -7.34 -0.99 26.44
C PRO A 60 -5.80 -0.91 26.59
N PRO A 61 -5.21 -1.70 27.50
CA PRO A 61 -3.76 -1.80 27.69
C PRO A 61 -2.93 -1.85 26.40
N ALA A 62 -3.32 -2.73 25.47
CA ALA A 62 -2.64 -2.94 24.21
C ALA A 62 -2.60 -1.67 23.34
N GLN A 63 -3.66 -0.85 23.39
CA GLN A 63 -3.76 0.39 22.61
C GLN A 63 -2.96 1.53 23.24
N ARG A 64 -2.93 1.61 24.57
CA ARG A 64 -2.06 2.56 25.28
C ARG A 64 -0.58 2.25 25.02
N ARG A 65 -0.20 0.97 25.07
CA ARG A 65 1.14 0.51 24.71
C ARG A 65 1.47 0.76 23.22
N LEU A 66 0.55 0.46 22.30
CA LEU A 66 0.71 0.76 20.87
C LEU A 66 1.00 2.25 20.66
N PHE A 67 0.22 3.13 21.30
CA PHE A 67 0.42 4.56 21.22
C PHE A 67 1.83 4.98 21.68
N TYR A 68 2.29 4.47 22.82
CA TYR A 68 3.63 4.73 23.34
C TYR A 68 4.72 4.27 22.37
N GLU A 69 4.63 3.03 21.88
CA GLU A 69 5.65 2.45 21.00
C GLU A 69 5.71 3.14 19.63
N LEU A 70 4.57 3.53 19.05
CA LEU A 70 4.54 4.30 17.81
C LEU A 70 5.27 5.64 17.98
N ASN A 71 5.03 6.36 19.08
CA ASN A 71 5.69 7.64 19.33
C ASN A 71 7.17 7.49 19.67
N ARG A 72 7.54 6.45 20.43
CA ARG A 72 8.94 6.10 20.73
C ARG A 72 9.70 5.73 19.45
N ALA A 73 9.10 4.96 18.55
CA ALA A 73 9.67 4.66 17.25
C ALA A 73 9.85 5.93 16.41
N ARG A 74 8.85 6.83 16.42
CA ARG A 74 8.93 8.10 15.71
C ARG A 74 10.10 8.98 16.17
N LEU A 75 10.39 9.03 17.46
CA LEU A 75 11.52 9.79 18.02
C LEU A 75 12.89 9.27 17.60
N ARG A 76 13.00 8.00 17.20
CA ARG A 76 14.24 7.42 16.67
C ARG A 76 14.49 7.74 15.20
N SER A 77 13.52 8.35 14.51
CA SER A 77 13.69 8.71 13.10
C SER A 77 14.72 9.82 12.94
N ALA A 78 15.59 9.68 11.94
CA ALA A 78 16.53 10.73 11.54
C ALA A 78 15.82 11.94 10.89
N LEU A 79 14.52 11.84 10.59
CA LEU A 79 13.76 12.93 10.00
C LEU A 79 13.38 13.97 11.06
N PRO A 80 13.58 15.28 10.79
CA PRO A 80 13.27 16.35 11.74
C PRO A 80 11.78 16.44 12.08
N ARG A 81 10.91 15.94 11.20
CA ARG A 81 9.47 15.83 11.43
C ARG A 81 8.91 14.63 10.69
N VAL A 82 8.32 13.70 11.43
CA VAL A 82 7.62 12.54 10.87
C VAL A 82 6.10 12.77 10.98
N PRO A 83 5.41 13.01 9.85
CA PRO A 83 3.95 13.15 9.85
C PRO A 83 3.27 11.88 10.35
N ARG A 84 2.17 12.00 11.11
CA ARG A 84 1.50 10.83 11.71
C ARG A 84 1.06 9.78 10.68
N HIS A 85 0.62 10.21 9.50
CA HIS A 85 0.15 9.32 8.44
C HIS A 85 1.25 8.40 7.88
N THR A 86 2.54 8.70 8.07
CA THR A 86 3.62 7.81 7.65
C THR A 86 3.72 6.56 8.52
N MET A 87 3.07 6.54 9.69
CA MET A 87 2.99 5.36 10.56
C MET A 87 1.84 4.42 10.18
N ILE A 88 0.94 4.82 9.28
CA ILE A 88 -0.21 3.99 8.86
C ILE A 88 0.25 2.66 8.25
N PRO A 89 1.25 2.61 7.34
CA PRO A 89 1.76 1.34 6.83
C PRO A 89 2.25 0.40 7.93
N ILE A 90 2.81 0.92 9.02
CA ILE A 90 3.30 0.12 10.16
C ILE A 90 2.12 -0.54 10.89
N VAL A 91 1.05 0.22 11.17
CA VAL A 91 -0.15 -0.31 11.82
C VAL A 91 -0.83 -1.37 10.93
N LEU A 92 -0.89 -1.12 9.62
CA LEU A 92 -1.42 -2.10 8.67
C LEU A 92 -0.53 -3.34 8.57
N PHE A 93 0.79 -3.19 8.57
CA PHE A 93 1.73 -4.29 8.64
C PHE A 93 1.51 -5.14 9.89
N MET A 94 1.38 -4.51 11.07
CA MET A 94 1.06 -5.20 12.32
C MET A 94 -0.27 -5.96 12.20
N TRP A 95 -1.33 -5.35 11.68
CA TRP A 95 -2.59 -6.05 11.44
C TRP A 95 -2.43 -7.23 10.46
N CYS A 96 -1.67 -7.06 9.38
CA CYS A 96 -1.45 -8.12 8.41
C CYS A 96 -0.57 -9.26 8.94
N THR A 97 0.16 -9.11 10.05
CA THR A 97 1.15 -10.08 10.56
C THR A 97 0.84 -10.61 11.97
N ASP A 98 0.13 -9.84 12.78
CA ASP A 98 -0.20 -10.10 14.18
C ASP A 98 -1.70 -9.82 14.44
N ASP A 99 -2.31 -10.60 15.33
CA ASP A 99 -3.76 -10.61 15.58
C ASP A 99 -4.15 -9.84 16.83
N THR A 100 -3.16 -9.46 17.64
CA THR A 100 -3.40 -9.22 19.06
C THR A 100 -3.63 -7.75 19.41
N VAL A 101 -3.10 -6.82 18.61
CA VAL A 101 -3.09 -5.39 18.95
C VAL A 101 -4.03 -4.56 18.08
N VAL A 102 -4.03 -4.77 16.76
CA VAL A 102 -4.78 -3.95 15.80
C VAL A 102 -6.10 -4.63 15.44
N THR A 103 -7.23 -3.98 15.73
CA THR A 103 -8.56 -4.53 15.41
C THR A 103 -8.91 -4.35 13.92
N ASP A 104 -9.84 -5.14 13.39
CA ASP A 104 -10.31 -4.99 12.00
C ASP A 104 -10.93 -3.61 11.75
N SER A 105 -11.70 -3.09 12.71
CA SER A 105 -12.27 -1.75 12.63
C SER A 105 -11.21 -0.64 12.63
N GLN A 106 -10.10 -0.83 13.35
CA GLN A 106 -8.95 0.06 13.32
C GLN A 106 -8.24 -0.03 11.95
N ALA A 107 -7.99 -1.24 11.46
CA ALA A 107 -7.37 -1.49 10.17
C ALA A 107 -8.19 -0.93 9.00
N ARG A 108 -9.52 -1.04 9.03
CA ARG A 108 -10.41 -0.44 8.03
C ARG A 108 -10.25 1.08 7.94
N ARG A 109 -10.20 1.77 9.09
CA ARG A 109 -9.94 3.23 9.12
C ARG A 109 -8.53 3.58 8.62
N ALA A 110 -7.55 2.76 8.97
CA ALA A 110 -6.17 2.92 8.52
C ALA A 110 -6.05 2.73 7.00
N LEU A 111 -6.68 1.70 6.43
CA LEU A 111 -6.75 1.44 4.99
C LEU A 111 -7.45 2.57 4.24
N ARG A 112 -8.57 3.08 4.74
CA ARG A 112 -9.22 4.28 4.19
C ARG A 112 -8.24 5.45 4.11
N THR A 113 -7.52 5.70 5.20
CA THR A 113 -6.61 6.85 5.28
C THR A 113 -5.41 6.65 4.35
N TYR A 114 -4.86 5.43 4.31
CA TYR A 114 -3.82 5.03 3.37
C TYR A 114 -4.28 5.26 1.91
N ALA A 115 -5.44 4.75 1.54
CA ALA A 115 -6.00 4.89 0.19
C ALA A 115 -6.26 6.34 -0.22
N ARG A 116 -6.76 7.18 0.70
CA ARG A 116 -6.95 8.62 0.45
C ARG A 116 -5.64 9.37 0.23
N SER A 117 -4.55 8.86 0.81
CA SER A 117 -3.20 9.39 0.64
C SER A 117 -2.45 8.82 -0.57
N ALA A 118 -2.94 7.72 -1.16
CA ALA A 118 -2.35 7.13 -2.36
C ALA A 118 -2.33 8.14 -3.51
N GLY A 119 -1.20 8.22 -4.23
CA GLY A 119 -1.00 9.16 -5.35
C GLY A 119 -0.87 10.64 -4.97
N VAL A 120 -0.90 10.99 -3.67
CA VAL A 120 -0.66 12.36 -3.20
C VAL A 120 0.85 12.60 -3.12
N GLY A 121 1.35 13.51 -3.96
CA GLY A 121 2.78 13.86 -4.00
C GLY A 121 3.02 15.21 -4.65
N SER A 122 4.22 15.77 -4.44
CA SER A 122 4.67 16.97 -5.15
C SER A 122 4.88 16.67 -6.63
N ASP A 123 4.81 17.69 -7.48
CA ASP A 123 5.04 17.53 -8.92
C ASP A 123 6.43 16.94 -9.21
N GLY A 124 7.46 17.36 -8.48
CA GLY A 124 8.80 16.79 -8.57
C GLY A 124 8.84 15.28 -8.28
N ARG A 125 8.14 14.83 -7.23
CA ARG A 125 8.05 13.39 -6.90
C ARG A 125 7.30 12.61 -7.98
N ARG A 126 6.22 13.16 -8.53
CA ARG A 126 5.48 12.52 -9.65
C ARG A 126 6.33 12.37 -10.90
N ARG A 127 7.11 13.40 -11.24
CA ARG A 127 8.05 13.33 -12.38
C ARG A 127 9.09 12.24 -12.19
N GLU A 128 9.68 12.17 -11.00
CA GLU A 128 10.70 11.17 -10.70
C GLU A 128 10.12 9.75 -10.70
N THR A 129 8.96 9.54 -10.07
CA THR A 129 8.27 8.23 -10.11
C THR A 129 7.96 7.81 -11.55
N ALA A 130 7.36 8.71 -12.35
CA ALA A 130 7.03 8.40 -13.75
C ALA A 130 8.29 8.08 -14.58
N ARG A 131 9.40 8.80 -14.36
CA ARG A 131 10.68 8.53 -15.02
C ARG A 131 11.20 7.13 -14.67
N LYS A 132 11.31 6.81 -13.38
CA LYS A 132 11.78 5.49 -12.91
C LYS A 132 10.95 4.35 -13.47
N VAL A 133 9.63 4.50 -13.45
CA VAL A 133 8.70 3.51 -14.00
C VAL A 133 8.93 3.33 -15.50
N VAL A 134 9.01 4.40 -16.28
CA VAL A 134 9.27 4.31 -17.72
C VAL A 134 10.62 3.64 -18.00
N GLU A 135 11.66 3.98 -17.25
CA GLU A 135 13.00 3.39 -17.38
C GLU A 135 13.00 1.88 -17.13
N GLN A 136 12.19 1.37 -16.21
CA GLN A 136 12.06 -0.08 -15.94
C GLN A 136 11.55 -0.88 -17.15
N PHE A 137 10.69 -0.28 -17.99
CA PHE A 137 10.12 -0.97 -19.16
C PHE A 137 10.86 -0.65 -20.46
N ALA A 138 11.67 0.40 -20.48
CA ALA A 138 12.16 0.94 -21.72
C ALA A 138 13.23 0.08 -22.39
N HIS A 139 12.98 -0.26 -23.65
CA HIS A 139 14.00 -0.83 -24.51
C HIS A 139 15.12 0.21 -24.76
N PRO A 140 16.41 -0.20 -24.89
CA PRO A 140 17.51 0.72 -25.19
C PRO A 140 17.26 1.61 -26.43
N LEU A 141 16.59 1.05 -27.44
CA LEU A 141 16.23 1.77 -28.68
C LEU A 141 14.97 2.66 -28.56
N ALA A 142 14.30 2.73 -27.41
CA ALA A 142 13.13 3.61 -27.24
C ALA A 142 13.57 5.07 -27.22
N THR A 143 12.96 5.89 -28.07
CA THR A 143 13.33 7.30 -28.27
C THR A 143 12.97 8.15 -27.04
N PRO A 144 13.65 9.30 -26.84
CA PRO A 144 13.28 10.25 -25.78
C PRO A 144 11.81 10.69 -25.86
N GLY A 145 11.26 10.86 -27.06
CA GLY A 145 9.85 11.21 -27.27
C GLY A 145 8.89 10.13 -26.80
N GLN A 146 9.15 8.86 -27.13
CA GLN A 146 8.33 7.73 -26.66
C GLN A 146 8.31 7.65 -25.13
N ARG A 147 9.48 7.80 -24.50
CA ARG A 147 9.63 7.81 -23.04
C ARG A 147 8.85 8.98 -22.41
N GLN A 148 8.93 10.17 -23.01
CA GLN A 148 8.21 11.35 -22.54
C GLN A 148 6.69 11.19 -22.62
N VAL A 149 6.16 10.57 -23.68
CA VAL A 149 4.73 10.27 -23.83
C VAL A 149 4.25 9.32 -22.73
N ALA A 150 4.96 8.22 -22.47
CA ALA A 150 4.63 7.30 -21.39
C ALA A 150 4.66 7.99 -20.01
N ALA A 151 5.70 8.78 -19.74
CA ALA A 151 5.82 9.52 -18.49
C ALA A 151 4.72 10.60 -18.36
N ALA A 152 4.24 11.19 -19.46
CA ALA A 152 3.12 12.13 -19.44
C ALA A 152 1.81 11.45 -19.04
N TRP A 153 1.52 10.25 -19.55
CA TRP A 153 0.32 9.50 -19.19
C TRP A 153 0.27 9.13 -17.70
N ILE A 154 1.39 8.64 -17.15
CA ILE A 154 1.51 8.33 -15.71
C ILE A 154 1.22 9.58 -14.88
N ARG A 155 1.92 10.69 -15.16
CA ARG A 155 1.74 11.96 -14.43
C ARG A 155 0.32 12.51 -14.54
N ALA A 156 -0.27 12.45 -15.73
CA ALA A 156 -1.63 12.92 -15.94
C ALA A 156 -2.63 12.11 -15.11
N GLY A 157 -2.51 10.77 -15.09
CA GLY A 157 -3.35 9.90 -14.27
C GLY A 157 -3.20 10.13 -12.77
N GLU A 158 -1.98 10.27 -12.27
CA GLU A 158 -1.72 10.60 -10.86
C GLU A 158 -2.29 11.98 -10.48
N LYS A 159 -2.15 12.98 -11.36
CA LYS A 159 -2.64 14.35 -11.11
C LYS A 159 -4.17 14.42 -11.14
N SER A 160 -4.81 13.76 -12.10
CA SER A 160 -6.27 13.79 -12.26
C SER A 160 -7.01 12.85 -11.30
N ARG A 161 -6.30 11.88 -10.69
CA ARG A 161 -6.90 10.72 -10.01
C ARG A 161 -7.88 9.95 -10.89
N ASN A 162 -7.70 10.04 -12.20
CA ASN A 162 -8.48 9.34 -13.21
C ASN A 162 -7.53 8.88 -14.33
N PRO A 163 -6.78 7.78 -14.11
CA PRO A 163 -5.84 7.28 -15.09
C PRO A 163 -6.57 6.74 -16.33
N ARG A 164 -6.04 7.06 -17.51
CA ARG A 164 -6.52 6.47 -18.76
C ARG A 164 -5.68 5.23 -19.05
N TRP A 165 -6.20 4.06 -18.70
CA TRP A 165 -5.46 2.80 -18.73
C TRP A 165 -5.05 2.37 -20.15
N ASP A 166 -5.93 2.47 -21.13
CA ASP A 166 -5.61 2.00 -22.49
C ASP A 166 -4.50 2.86 -23.15
N PRO A 167 -4.59 4.21 -23.16
CA PRO A 167 -3.49 5.04 -23.68
C PRO A 167 -2.17 4.86 -22.91
N LEU A 168 -2.24 4.59 -21.61
CA LEU A 168 -1.06 4.30 -20.80
C LEU A 168 -0.42 2.97 -21.19
N ALA A 169 -1.22 1.91 -21.37
CA ALA A 169 -0.75 0.60 -21.81
C ALA A 169 -0.10 0.68 -23.20
N ASP A 170 -0.70 1.42 -24.14
CA ASP A 170 -0.12 1.62 -25.47
C ASP A 170 1.22 2.37 -25.43
N ALA A 171 1.31 3.42 -24.60
CA ALA A 171 2.54 4.18 -24.45
C ALA A 171 3.66 3.34 -23.81
N LEU A 172 3.34 2.52 -22.81
CA LEU A 172 4.31 1.61 -22.20
C LEU A 172 4.72 0.49 -23.16
N SER A 173 3.79 -0.09 -23.91
CA SER A 173 4.08 -1.09 -24.95
C SER A 173 5.03 -0.52 -26.01
N THR A 174 4.77 0.71 -26.46
CA THR A 174 5.64 1.43 -27.43
C THR A 174 7.06 1.63 -26.89
N VAL A 175 7.20 1.89 -25.59
CA VAL A 175 8.51 2.05 -24.95
C VAL A 175 9.22 0.70 -24.72
N ALA A 176 8.47 -0.36 -24.44
CA ALA A 176 9.01 -1.71 -24.29
C ALA A 176 9.39 -2.37 -25.62
N SER A 177 8.68 -2.01 -26.69
CA SER A 177 8.84 -2.57 -28.04
C SER A 177 8.77 -1.46 -29.10
N PRO A 178 9.82 -0.63 -29.26
CA PRO A 178 9.76 0.58 -30.06
C PRO A 178 9.72 0.36 -31.58
N TRP A 179 9.76 -0.89 -32.03
CA TRP A 179 10.07 -1.27 -33.42
C TRP A 179 8.79 -1.54 -34.22
N ARG A 180 7.75 -0.72 -34.02
CA ARG A 180 6.48 -0.92 -34.72
C ARG A 180 6.68 -0.74 -36.23
N SER A 181 6.61 -1.84 -36.98
CA SER A 181 6.57 -1.85 -38.43
C SER A 181 5.11 -1.92 -38.91
N ARG A 182 4.77 -1.07 -39.88
CA ARG A 182 3.40 -1.02 -40.42
C ARG A 182 3.05 -2.37 -41.06
N GLY A 183 1.97 -3.00 -40.60
CA GLY A 183 1.48 -4.27 -41.14
C GLY A 183 2.11 -5.55 -40.56
N LEU A 184 2.94 -5.44 -39.51
CA LEU A 184 3.44 -6.58 -38.76
C LEU A 184 2.90 -6.56 -37.33
N ALA A 185 2.65 -7.75 -36.78
CA ALA A 185 2.26 -7.93 -35.39
C ALA A 185 3.30 -7.31 -34.44
N GLU A 186 2.84 -6.67 -33.36
CA GLU A 186 3.74 -6.10 -32.37
C GLU A 186 4.46 -7.21 -31.60
N ILE A 187 5.78 -7.07 -31.44
CA ILE A 187 6.54 -7.95 -30.54
C ILE A 187 6.17 -7.57 -29.11
N VAL A 188 5.35 -8.38 -28.43
CA VAL A 188 5.01 -8.15 -27.03
C VAL A 188 6.13 -8.70 -26.15
N ARG A 189 6.87 -7.80 -25.48
CA ARG A 189 7.96 -8.18 -24.59
C ARG A 189 7.44 -8.51 -23.18
N GLY A 190 7.82 -9.69 -22.69
CA GLY A 190 7.74 -10.00 -21.26
C GLY A 190 8.91 -9.40 -20.50
N VAL A 191 8.65 -8.84 -19.32
CA VAL A 191 9.64 -8.37 -18.35
C VAL A 191 9.44 -9.12 -17.03
N GLY A 192 10.52 -9.38 -16.30
CA GLY A 192 10.48 -10.11 -15.03
C GLY A 192 11.14 -11.49 -15.14
N PRO A 193 11.01 -12.32 -14.08
CA PRO A 193 11.66 -13.62 -14.03
C PRO A 193 11.10 -14.57 -15.08
N ALA A 194 11.95 -15.44 -15.64
CA ALA A 194 11.55 -16.40 -16.66
C ALA A 194 10.40 -17.33 -16.20
N ALA A 195 10.32 -17.62 -14.90
CA ALA A 195 9.24 -18.39 -14.30
C ALA A 195 7.89 -17.64 -14.25
N ALA A 196 7.88 -16.31 -14.35
CA ALA A 196 6.67 -15.48 -14.29
C ALA A 196 6.84 -14.16 -15.09
N PRO A 197 6.98 -14.23 -16.43
CA PRO A 197 7.13 -13.03 -17.24
C PRO A 197 5.82 -12.22 -17.23
N MET A 198 5.94 -10.89 -17.10
CA MET A 198 4.82 -9.97 -17.17
C MET A 198 4.91 -9.08 -18.40
N THR A 199 3.81 -8.87 -19.11
CA THR A 199 3.71 -7.89 -20.18
C THR A 199 3.40 -6.49 -19.63
N THR A 200 3.62 -5.45 -20.42
CA THR A 200 3.20 -4.08 -20.06
C THR A 200 1.71 -3.98 -19.77
N ASP A 201 0.86 -4.75 -20.48
CA ASP A 201 -0.58 -4.79 -20.19
C ASP A 201 -0.90 -5.41 -18.84
N GLN A 202 -0.20 -6.48 -18.46
CA GLN A 202 -0.38 -7.12 -17.15
C GLN A 202 0.05 -6.17 -16.02
N VAL A 203 1.13 -5.42 -16.20
CA VAL A 203 1.54 -4.39 -15.24
C VAL A 203 0.49 -3.28 -15.13
N VAL A 204 -0.04 -2.78 -16.25
CA VAL A 204 -1.13 -1.81 -16.23
C VAL A 204 -2.37 -2.37 -15.56
N ALA A 205 -2.69 -3.66 -15.74
CA ALA A 205 -3.78 -4.34 -15.04
C ALA A 205 -3.57 -4.35 -13.52
N MET A 206 -2.33 -4.56 -13.05
CA MET A 206 -2.00 -4.49 -11.63
C MET A 206 -2.19 -3.08 -11.08
N TRP A 207 -1.83 -2.04 -11.84
CA TRP A 207 -2.07 -0.64 -11.42
C TRP A 207 -3.55 -0.28 -11.44
N GLU A 208 -4.29 -0.74 -12.44
CA GLU A 208 -5.74 -0.61 -12.53
C GLU A 208 -6.42 -1.27 -11.33
N LEU A 209 -6.02 -2.50 -10.99
CA LEU A 209 -6.49 -3.22 -9.81
C LEU A 209 -6.19 -2.45 -8.52
N ALA A 210 -4.95 -2.01 -8.33
CA ALA A 210 -4.55 -1.25 -7.14
C ALA A 210 -5.33 0.07 -7.03
N PHE A 211 -5.61 0.74 -8.15
CA PHE A 211 -6.44 1.93 -8.19
C PHE A 211 -7.89 1.64 -7.79
N GLU A 212 -8.51 0.60 -8.36
CA GLU A 212 -9.88 0.21 -8.02
C GLU A 212 -10.03 -0.19 -6.55
N VAL A 213 -9.08 -0.96 -6.01
CA VAL A 213 -9.04 -1.33 -4.59
C VAL A 213 -8.95 -0.07 -3.72
N ASN A 214 -8.04 0.84 -4.05
CA ASN A 214 -7.89 2.09 -3.30
C ASN A 214 -9.15 2.96 -3.36
N GLN A 215 -9.84 3.02 -4.50
CA GLN A 215 -11.11 3.75 -4.60
C GLN A 215 -12.18 3.16 -3.67
N ARG A 216 -12.30 1.82 -3.57
CA ARG A 216 -13.23 1.16 -2.65
C ARG A 216 -12.87 1.39 -1.17
N LEU A 217 -11.59 1.28 -0.83
CA LEU A 217 -11.10 1.55 0.52
C LEU A 217 -11.31 3.01 0.94
N ALA A 218 -11.10 3.97 0.04
CA ALA A 218 -11.20 5.39 0.33
C ALA A 218 -12.63 5.85 0.70
N ILE A 219 -13.65 5.15 0.19
CA ILE A 219 -15.08 5.38 0.47
C ILE A 219 -15.65 4.41 1.50
N GLU A 220 -14.82 3.56 2.13
CA GLU A 220 -15.21 2.54 3.10
C GLU A 220 -16.26 1.52 2.60
N SER A 221 -16.27 1.19 1.30
CA SER A 221 -17.23 0.23 0.75
C SER A 221 -16.85 -1.24 0.94
N VAL A 222 -15.75 -1.51 1.66
CA VAL A 222 -15.25 -2.87 1.92
C VAL A 222 -15.54 -3.24 3.37
N ASP A 223 -16.29 -4.32 3.56
CA ASP A 223 -16.67 -4.81 4.88
C ASP A 223 -15.51 -5.48 5.62
N GLU A 224 -15.56 -5.43 6.96
CA GLU A 224 -14.53 -5.99 7.83
C GLU A 224 -14.34 -7.50 7.64
N ALA A 225 -15.41 -8.25 7.31
CA ALA A 225 -15.33 -9.67 7.01
C ALA A 225 -14.51 -9.97 5.74
N VAL A 226 -14.67 -9.14 4.69
CA VAL A 226 -13.90 -9.26 3.44
C VAL A 226 -12.43 -8.94 3.71
N LEU A 227 -12.15 -7.88 4.48
CA LEU A 227 -10.79 -7.51 4.87
C LEU A 227 -10.11 -8.64 5.66
N ARG A 228 -10.82 -9.26 6.61
CA ARG A 228 -10.31 -10.39 7.39
C ARG A 228 -9.99 -11.59 6.51
N HIS A 229 -10.90 -11.95 5.60
CA HIS A 229 -10.68 -13.06 4.67
C HIS A 229 -9.46 -12.80 3.77
N ALA A 230 -9.37 -11.62 3.15
CA ALA A 230 -8.23 -11.23 2.34
C ALA A 230 -6.90 -11.24 3.13
N ARG A 231 -6.94 -10.88 4.42
CA ARG A 231 -5.77 -10.90 5.31
C ARG A 231 -5.30 -12.33 5.57
N GLU A 232 -6.22 -13.26 5.83
CA GLU A 232 -5.89 -14.67 6.02
C GLU A 232 -5.26 -15.27 4.76
N GLU A 233 -5.82 -14.99 3.59
CA GLU A 233 -5.23 -15.39 2.31
C GLU A 233 -3.86 -14.76 2.09
N HIS A 234 -3.71 -13.46 2.38
CA HIS A 234 -2.44 -12.75 2.26
C HIS A 234 -1.34 -13.40 3.09
N ARG A 235 -1.63 -13.79 4.34
CA ARG A 235 -0.63 -14.45 5.20
C ARG A 235 -0.16 -15.79 4.63
N ARG A 236 -1.09 -16.63 4.17
CA ARG A 236 -0.74 -17.91 3.54
C ARG A 236 0.13 -17.70 2.30
N ASN A 237 -0.21 -16.70 1.49
CA ASN A 237 0.51 -16.41 0.26
C ASN A 237 1.86 -15.72 0.51
N TRP A 238 1.98 -14.92 1.58
CA TRP A 238 3.17 -14.16 1.89
C TRP A 238 4.35 -15.05 2.26
N GLU A 239 4.12 -16.11 3.03
CA GLU A 239 5.15 -17.11 3.35
C GLU A 239 5.68 -17.78 2.08
N GLY A 240 4.77 -18.18 1.18
CA GLY A 240 5.14 -18.74 -0.13
C GLY A 240 5.96 -17.75 -0.97
N TYR A 241 5.55 -16.48 -1.02
CA TYR A 241 6.30 -15.43 -1.71
C TYR A 241 7.71 -15.28 -1.14
N GLN A 242 7.85 -15.19 0.20
CA GLN A 242 9.16 -15.04 0.83
C GLN A 242 10.10 -16.21 0.50
N ALA A 243 9.58 -17.43 0.39
CA ALA A 243 10.37 -18.61 0.05
C ALA A 243 10.96 -18.60 -1.37
N VAL A 244 10.23 -18.06 -2.36
CA VAL A 244 10.66 -18.07 -3.78
C VAL A 244 11.33 -16.78 -4.24
N ARG A 245 11.27 -15.74 -3.42
CA ARG A 245 11.65 -14.38 -3.80
C ARG A 245 13.11 -14.19 -4.20
N LEU A 246 14.05 -14.81 -3.49
CA LEU A 246 15.48 -14.68 -3.81
C LEU A 246 15.80 -15.32 -5.16
N ASP A 247 15.17 -16.45 -5.46
CA ASP A 247 15.26 -17.12 -6.76
C ASP A 247 14.67 -16.24 -7.87
N TRP A 248 13.48 -15.66 -7.64
CA TRP A 248 12.87 -14.72 -8.58
C TRP A 248 13.73 -13.47 -8.81
N LYS A 249 14.38 -12.93 -7.78
CA LYS A 249 15.33 -11.81 -7.92
C LYS A 249 16.46 -12.17 -8.90
N ALA A 250 17.07 -13.36 -8.73
CA ALA A 250 18.16 -13.82 -9.58
C ALA A 250 17.76 -13.96 -11.05
N GLN A 251 16.50 -14.31 -11.31
CA GLN A 251 15.98 -14.54 -12.66
C GLN A 251 15.39 -13.28 -13.33
N ALA A 252 15.12 -12.23 -12.57
CA ALA A 252 14.33 -11.08 -13.03
C ALA A 252 15.07 -10.05 -13.90
N GLY A 253 16.40 -10.19 -14.05
CA GLY A 253 17.20 -9.29 -14.88
C GLY A 253 17.02 -7.82 -14.48
N PRO A 254 16.66 -6.91 -15.41
CA PRO A 254 16.43 -5.48 -15.12
C PRO A 254 15.34 -5.19 -14.09
N LEU A 255 14.50 -6.18 -13.74
CA LEU A 255 13.48 -6.05 -12.71
C LEU A 255 13.90 -6.66 -11.36
N ALA A 256 15.13 -7.11 -11.18
CA ALA A 256 15.59 -7.70 -9.92
C ALA A 256 15.26 -6.84 -8.68
N ASP A 257 15.35 -5.53 -8.82
CA ASP A 257 15.07 -4.55 -7.74
C ASP A 257 13.65 -4.67 -7.18
N ILE A 258 12.66 -5.13 -7.95
CA ILE A 258 11.27 -5.29 -7.45
C ILE A 258 11.17 -6.42 -6.41
N PHE A 259 12.13 -7.34 -6.43
CA PHE A 259 12.25 -8.47 -5.51
C PHE A 259 13.28 -8.23 -4.41
N GLU A 260 13.87 -7.03 -4.31
CA GLU A 260 14.88 -6.70 -3.29
C GLU A 260 14.26 -6.39 -1.93
N MET A 261 14.79 -6.98 -0.84
CA MET A 261 14.30 -6.68 0.51
C MET A 261 14.49 -5.19 0.74
N PRO A 262 13.46 -4.47 1.20
CA PRO A 262 13.66 -3.09 1.52
C PRO A 262 14.65 -2.94 2.67
N ASP A 263 15.58 -2.00 2.54
CA ASP A 263 16.65 -1.76 3.51
C ASP A 263 16.13 -1.17 4.84
N ASP A 264 14.89 -0.68 4.84
CA ASP A 264 14.24 -0.12 6.03
C ASP A 264 12.85 -0.71 6.29
N GLN A 265 12.47 -0.66 7.57
CA GLN A 265 11.22 -1.23 8.07
C GLN A 265 9.96 -0.52 7.51
N GLU A 266 10.05 0.76 7.15
CA GLU A 266 8.90 1.48 6.59
C GLU A 266 8.60 0.97 5.18
N GLN A 267 9.63 0.82 4.35
CA GLN A 267 9.49 0.26 3.01
C GLN A 267 9.05 -1.20 3.05
N ALA A 268 9.56 -2.00 4.00
CA ALA A 268 9.09 -3.37 4.24
C ALA A 268 7.59 -3.41 4.59
N ALA A 269 7.14 -2.53 5.49
CA ALA A 269 5.73 -2.39 5.83
C ALA A 269 4.87 -1.98 4.62
N ARG A 270 5.34 -1.01 3.82
CA ARG A 270 4.65 -0.58 2.59
C ARG A 270 4.55 -1.70 1.56
N GLN A 271 5.61 -2.49 1.37
CA GLN A 271 5.59 -3.65 0.48
C GLN A 271 4.56 -4.68 0.94
N HIS A 272 4.49 -4.95 2.25
CA HIS A 272 3.51 -5.86 2.81
C HIS A 272 2.07 -5.40 2.59
N VAL A 273 1.80 -4.10 2.78
CA VAL A 273 0.47 -3.50 2.50
C VAL A 273 0.11 -3.63 1.02
N ARG A 274 1.04 -3.39 0.10
CA ARG A 274 0.81 -3.57 -1.35
C ARG A 274 0.53 -5.03 -1.73
N GLY A 275 1.21 -5.97 -1.09
CA GLY A 275 0.91 -7.40 -1.22
C GLY A 275 -0.53 -7.70 -0.81
N PHE A 276 -0.95 -7.18 0.35
CA PHE A 276 -2.32 -7.31 0.83
C PHE A 276 -3.35 -6.68 -0.14
N GLU A 277 -3.09 -5.47 -0.68
CA GLU A 277 -3.98 -4.83 -1.66
C GLU A 277 -4.22 -5.71 -2.89
N SER A 278 -3.19 -6.43 -3.34
CA SER A 278 -3.29 -7.35 -4.49
C SER A 278 -4.20 -8.54 -4.17
N VAL A 279 -4.05 -9.14 -2.98
CA VAL A 279 -4.92 -10.22 -2.50
C VAL A 279 -6.35 -9.73 -2.33
N LEU A 280 -6.54 -8.55 -1.71
CA LEU A 280 -7.86 -7.94 -1.56
C LEU A 280 -8.55 -7.69 -2.90
N GLY A 281 -7.80 -7.28 -3.93
CA GLY A 281 -8.30 -7.14 -5.29
C GLY A 281 -8.84 -8.46 -5.88
N ASN A 282 -8.19 -9.59 -5.57
CA ASN A 282 -8.70 -10.92 -5.93
C ASN A 282 -9.97 -11.25 -5.14
N THR A 283 -9.95 -11.07 -3.82
CA THR A 283 -11.09 -11.35 -2.95
C THR A 283 -12.35 -10.55 -3.32
N LEU A 284 -12.17 -9.30 -3.78
CA LEU A 284 -13.26 -8.44 -4.26
C LEU A 284 -13.74 -8.77 -5.68
N GLY A 285 -13.12 -9.74 -6.36
CA GLY A 285 -13.44 -10.09 -7.75
C GLY A 285 -13.02 -9.04 -8.78
N LEU A 286 -12.14 -8.10 -8.42
CA LEU A 286 -11.68 -7.00 -9.28
C LEU A 286 -10.56 -7.41 -10.23
N ALA A 287 -9.73 -8.35 -9.80
CA ALA A 287 -8.57 -8.77 -10.57
C ALA A 287 -8.96 -9.40 -11.92
N ARG A 288 -9.93 -10.32 -11.91
CA ARG A 288 -10.31 -11.06 -13.13
C ARG A 288 -10.74 -10.13 -14.27
N PRO A 289 -11.65 -9.15 -14.07
CA PRO A 289 -11.98 -8.17 -15.10
C PRO A 289 -10.76 -7.36 -15.59
N ALA A 290 -9.89 -6.89 -14.69
CA ALA A 290 -8.71 -6.10 -15.06
C ALA A 290 -7.73 -6.90 -15.94
N PHE A 291 -7.44 -8.15 -15.56
CA PHE A 291 -6.55 -9.02 -16.33
C PHE A 291 -7.18 -9.50 -17.65
N GLN A 292 -8.50 -9.69 -17.72
CA GLN A 292 -9.19 -9.98 -18.98
C GLN A 292 -9.09 -8.81 -19.98
N ARG A 293 -9.21 -7.57 -19.51
CA ARG A 293 -8.99 -6.38 -20.35
C ARG A 293 -7.56 -6.33 -20.86
N ALA A 294 -6.58 -6.60 -19.99
CA ALA A 294 -5.17 -6.66 -20.36
C ALA A 294 -4.88 -7.74 -21.40
N GLU A 295 -5.46 -8.93 -21.25
CA GLU A 295 -5.33 -10.01 -22.23
C GLU A 295 -5.97 -9.64 -23.56
N ALA A 296 -7.15 -9.02 -23.56
CA ALA A 296 -7.82 -8.55 -24.77
C ALA A 296 -6.97 -7.50 -25.52
N ARG A 297 -6.37 -6.55 -24.79
CA ARG A 297 -5.43 -5.57 -25.36
C ARG A 297 -4.21 -6.24 -25.98
N ALA A 298 -3.55 -7.14 -25.24
CA ALA A 298 -2.39 -7.87 -25.74
C ALA A 298 -2.72 -8.65 -27.03
N ARG A 299 -3.86 -9.35 -27.05
CA ARG A 299 -4.34 -10.09 -28.24
C ARG A 299 -4.63 -9.17 -29.42
N ALA A 300 -5.16 -7.97 -29.19
CA ALA A 300 -5.44 -7.00 -30.26
C ALA A 300 -4.17 -6.46 -30.93
N ARG A 301 -3.03 -6.41 -30.23
CA ARG A 301 -1.74 -5.94 -30.79
C ARG A 301 -0.98 -7.00 -31.57
N LEU A 302 -1.36 -8.27 -31.42
CA LEU A 302 -0.80 -9.41 -32.16
C LEU A 302 -1.50 -9.67 -33.50
N ARG A 303 -2.59 -8.96 -33.79
CA ARG A 303 -3.35 -9.04 -35.04
C ARG A 303 -3.01 -7.87 -35.95
#